data_AF-A0A256ZFK0-F1
#
_entry.id   AF-A0A256ZFK0-F1
#
_cell.length_a   1.000
_cell.length_b   1.000
_cell.length_c   1.000
_cell.angle_alpha   90.00
_cell.angle_beta   90.00
_cell.angle_gamma   90.00
#
_symmetry.space_group_name_H-M   'P 1'
#
loop_
_entity.id
_entity.type
_entity.pdbx_description
1 polymer ?
#
loop_
_entity_poly.entity_id
_entity_poly.type
_entity_poly.pdbx_seq_one_letter_code
_entity_poly.pdbx_strand_id
1 'polypeptide(L)'
;MNAWIVVGDEFDTTTARYRAVYMYRTTDYGVKLLQSGDLIRNLILLLLTSKGFHVEKDARLKGISGVNHRFDIIVRSDKSLIGVDYRPVSSAESQITDLLAHIAKFMDFPGIKYIYVTDSSSESVRKVASSQGVNLVSGKSITEILNQILELVKRFKEEEKT
;
A
#
# COMPACT_ATOMS: atom_id res chain seq x y z
N MET A 1 20.11 25.61 -23.09
CA MET A 1 21.37 25.69 -23.85
C MET A 1 22.23 24.53 -23.36
N ASN A 2 22.50 23.56 -24.22
CA ASN A 2 23.08 22.27 -23.85
C ASN A 2 24.61 22.40 -23.81
N ALA A 3 25.24 22.03 -22.69
CA ALA A 3 26.70 21.98 -22.59
C ALA A 3 27.16 20.54 -22.83
N TRP A 4 27.88 20.33 -23.94
CA TRP A 4 28.63 19.10 -24.19
C TRP A 4 30.04 19.27 -23.60
N ILE A 5 30.57 18.20 -23.00
CA ILE A 5 31.99 18.15 -22.63
C ILE A 5 32.78 17.89 -23.92
N VAL A 6 33.65 18.82 -24.30
CA VAL A 6 34.58 18.68 -25.42
C VAL A 6 35.87 18.04 -24.89
N VAL A 7 36.36 17.00 -25.55
CA VAL A 7 37.60 16.32 -25.17
C VAL A 7 38.78 17.25 -25.50
N GLY A 8 39.52 17.70 -24.49
CA GLY A 8 40.68 18.58 -24.63
C GLY A 8 40.74 19.75 -23.64
N ASP A 9 39.64 20.04 -22.92
CA ASP A 9 39.62 21.09 -21.90
C ASP A 9 40.25 20.58 -20.59
N GLU A 10 41.34 21.19 -20.14
CA GLU A 10 41.92 20.97 -18.82
C GLU A 10 41.06 21.67 -17.75
N PHE A 11 40.78 20.96 -16.66
CA PHE A 11 40.09 21.53 -15.52
C PHE A 11 40.96 22.61 -14.87
N ASP A 12 40.50 23.87 -14.94
CA ASP A 12 41.17 25.02 -14.32
C ASP A 12 40.47 25.43 -13.01
N THR A 13 41.21 25.29 -11.91
CA THR A 13 40.74 25.67 -10.56
C THR A 13 40.41 27.15 -10.41
N THR A 14 40.97 28.03 -11.25
CA THR A 14 40.76 29.48 -11.18
C THR A 14 39.49 29.94 -11.89
N THR A 15 38.97 29.13 -12.83
CA THR A 15 37.70 29.37 -13.54
C THR A 15 36.58 28.42 -13.10
N ALA A 16 36.89 27.45 -12.23
CA ALA A 16 35.93 26.50 -11.67
C ALA A 16 34.79 27.19 -10.91
N ARG A 17 33.55 26.84 -11.27
CA ARG A 17 32.34 27.27 -10.56
C ARG A 17 31.90 26.21 -9.56
N TYR A 18 32.15 26.45 -8.28
CA TYR A 18 31.68 25.57 -7.21
C TYR A 18 30.19 25.78 -6.96
N ARG A 19 29.40 24.71 -7.11
CA ARG A 19 28.00 24.67 -6.68
C ARG A 19 27.87 23.69 -5.53
N ALA A 20 27.30 24.14 -4.42
CA ALA A 20 26.99 23.23 -3.32
C ALA A 20 26.04 22.12 -3.83
N VAL A 21 26.48 20.88 -3.75
CA VAL A 21 25.65 19.70 -4.03
C VAL A 21 25.23 19.13 -2.70
N TYR A 22 23.94 19.24 -2.39
CA TYR A 22 23.38 18.66 -1.18
C TYR A 22 23.05 17.20 -1.43
N MET A 23 23.57 16.34 -0.56
CA MET A 23 23.20 14.92 -0.52
C MET A 23 22.26 14.71 0.66
N TYR A 24 21.07 14.21 0.37
CA TYR A 24 20.13 13.79 1.40
C TYR A 24 20.29 12.28 1.60
N ARG A 25 20.43 11.86 2.86
CA ARG A 25 20.42 10.45 3.26
C ARG A 25 19.24 10.21 4.19
N THR A 26 18.49 9.15 3.93
CA THR A 26 17.45 8.69 4.86
C THR A 26 18.08 8.24 6.16
N THR A 27 17.57 8.72 7.29
CA THR A 27 18.00 8.26 8.62
C THR A 27 17.57 6.80 8.82
N ASP A 28 18.23 6.09 9.74
CA ASP A 28 17.85 4.70 10.07
C ASP A 28 16.40 4.61 10.53
N TYR A 29 15.90 5.65 11.21
CA TYR A 29 14.48 5.77 11.56
C TYR A 29 13.58 5.85 10.32
N GLY A 30 13.96 6.68 9.33
CA GLY A 30 13.23 6.78 8.07
C GLY A 30 13.20 5.44 7.31
N VAL A 31 14.31 4.69 7.31
CA VAL A 31 14.37 3.35 6.71
C VAL A 31 13.42 2.38 7.43
N LYS A 32 13.46 2.34 8.77
CA LYS A 32 12.55 1.50 9.57
C LYS A 32 11.09 1.85 9.32
N LEU A 33 10.76 3.14 9.24
CA LEU A 33 9.39 3.59 8.98
C LEU A 33 8.89 3.11 7.61
N LEU A 34 9.73 3.20 6.57
CA LEU A 34 9.40 2.69 5.24
C LEU A 34 9.22 1.16 5.24
N GLN A 35 10.12 0.43 5.92
CA GLN A 35 10.06 -1.03 5.99
C GLN A 35 8.87 -1.54 6.82
N SER A 36 8.45 -0.82 7.85
CA SER A 36 7.30 -1.20 8.67
C SER A 36 5.98 -1.18 7.91
N GLY A 37 5.89 -0.34 6.88
CA GLY A 37 4.67 -0.04 6.15
C GLY A 37 3.73 0.96 6.83
N ASP A 38 4.08 1.47 8.02
CA ASP A 38 3.21 2.37 8.78
C ASP A 38 2.95 3.69 8.06
N LEU A 39 3.93 4.18 7.31
CA LEU A 39 3.75 5.36 6.46
C LEU A 39 2.61 5.14 5.46
N ILE A 40 2.61 4.01 4.75
CA ILE A 40 1.60 3.71 3.74
C ILE A 40 0.22 3.53 4.38
N ARG A 41 0.12 2.80 5.50
CA ARG A 41 -1.15 2.67 6.24
C ARG A 41 -1.71 4.02 6.66
N ASN A 42 -0.86 4.92 7.17
CA ASN A 42 -1.30 6.27 7.55
C ASN A 42 -1.73 7.11 6.34
N LEU A 43 -1.06 6.98 5.19
CA LEU A 43 -1.47 7.66 3.96
C LEU A 43 -2.83 7.15 3.45
N ILE A 44 -3.08 5.84 3.53
CA ILE A 44 -4.40 5.26 3.18
C ILE A 44 -5.48 5.82 4.12
N LEU A 45 -5.22 5.80 5.43
CA LEU A 45 -6.14 6.37 6.43
C LEU A 45 -6.49 7.83 6.12
N LEU A 46 -5.47 8.68 5.96
CA LEU A 46 -5.64 10.11 5.68
C LEU A 46 -6.43 10.34 4.37
N LEU A 47 -6.09 9.59 3.32
CA LEU A 47 -6.79 9.69 2.04
C LEU A 47 -8.27 9.39 2.21
N LEU A 48 -8.61 8.23 2.77
CA LEU A 48 -9.99 7.79 2.89
C LEU A 48 -10.79 8.71 3.83
N THR A 49 -10.22 9.11 4.96
CA THR A 49 -10.86 10.10 5.86
C THR A 49 -11.08 11.44 5.15
N SER A 50 -10.11 11.94 4.38
CA SER A 50 -10.27 13.20 3.62
C SER A 50 -11.36 13.14 2.55
N LYS A 51 -11.74 11.93 2.11
CA LYS A 51 -12.84 11.68 1.18
C LYS A 51 -14.17 11.41 1.88
N GLY A 52 -14.24 11.58 3.20
CA GLY A 52 -15.46 11.46 4.00
C GLY A 52 -15.86 10.02 4.33
N PHE A 53 -14.95 9.06 4.20
CA PHE A 53 -15.19 7.71 4.70
C PHE A 53 -14.99 7.64 6.21
N HIS A 54 -15.78 6.79 6.89
CA HIS A 54 -15.56 6.48 8.29
C HIS A 54 -14.54 5.35 8.39
N VAL A 55 -13.34 5.65 8.92
CA VAL A 55 -12.19 4.76 8.87
C VAL A 55 -11.64 4.54 10.27
N GLU A 56 -11.38 3.28 10.61
CA GLU A 56 -10.76 2.84 11.86
C GLU A 56 -9.41 2.19 11.54
N LYS A 57 -8.34 2.61 12.21
CA LYS A 57 -7.01 2.00 12.08
C LYS A 57 -6.80 0.97 13.19
N ASP A 58 -6.05 -0.09 12.90
CA ASP A 58 -5.68 -1.14 13.85
C ASP A 58 -6.91 -1.84 14.49
N ALA A 59 -8.00 -1.92 13.73
CA ALA A 59 -9.27 -2.44 14.18
C ALA A 59 -9.15 -3.93 14.53
N ARG A 60 -9.76 -4.32 15.65
CA ARG A 60 -9.91 -5.72 16.07
C ARG A 60 -11.36 -6.13 15.94
N LEU A 61 -11.61 -7.09 15.06
CA LEU A 61 -12.94 -7.63 14.83
C LEU A 61 -12.96 -9.10 15.26
N LYS A 62 -14.06 -9.52 15.89
CA LYS A 62 -14.28 -10.92 16.27
C LYS A 62 -15.02 -11.61 15.12
N GLY A 63 -14.41 -12.64 14.53
CA GLY A 63 -15.02 -13.40 13.45
C GLY A 63 -16.08 -14.38 13.94
N ILE A 64 -16.79 -15.02 13.00
CA ILE A 64 -17.85 -16.00 13.29
C ILE A 64 -17.31 -17.23 14.02
N SER A 65 -16.03 -17.56 13.85
CA SER A 65 -15.31 -18.59 14.58
C SER A 65 -15.09 -18.23 16.07
N GLY A 66 -15.30 -16.97 16.45
CA GLY A 66 -14.99 -16.44 17.77
C GLY A 66 -13.54 -15.96 17.94
N VAL A 67 -12.69 -16.08 16.92
CA VAL A 67 -11.30 -15.58 16.92
C VAL A 67 -11.27 -14.08 16.67
N ASN A 68 -10.39 -13.37 17.38
CA ASN A 68 -10.13 -11.96 17.14
C ASN A 68 -9.09 -11.78 16.03
N HIS A 69 -9.44 -11.06 14.98
CA HIS A 69 -8.56 -10.72 13.87
C HIS A 69 -8.25 -9.23 13.87
N ARG A 70 -6.99 -8.88 13.58
CA ARG A 70 -6.56 -7.48 13.43
C ARG A 70 -6.56 -7.11 11.96
N PHE A 71 -7.20 -6.00 11.61
CA PHE A 71 -7.12 -5.32 10.33
C PHE A 71 -6.29 -4.05 10.49
N ASP A 72 -5.42 -3.75 9.53
CA ASP A 72 -4.67 -2.51 9.49
C ASP A 72 -5.65 -1.33 9.40
N ILE A 73 -6.64 -1.45 8.52
CA ILE A 73 -7.69 -0.45 8.30
C ILE A 73 -9.05 -1.14 8.07
N ILE A 74 -10.08 -0.62 8.73
CA ILE A 74 -11.49 -0.91 8.44
C ILE A 74 -12.16 0.38 7.96
N VAL A 75 -12.80 0.31 6.81
CA VAL A 75 -13.74 1.34 6.37
C VAL A 75 -15.14 0.85 6.70
N ARG A 76 -15.89 1.64 7.47
CA ARG A 76 -17.30 1.37 7.77
C ARG A 76 -18.17 2.05 6.73
N SER A 77 -19.01 1.27 6.06
CA SER A 77 -20.17 1.78 5.34
C SER A 77 -21.45 1.46 6.14
N ASP A 78 -22.60 1.91 5.64
CA ASP A 78 -23.88 1.71 6.32
C ASP A 78 -24.30 0.24 6.33
N LYS A 79 -23.87 -0.55 5.32
CA LYS A 79 -24.30 -1.95 5.14
C LYS A 79 -23.16 -2.97 5.16
N SER A 80 -21.90 -2.56 5.02
CA SER A 80 -20.77 -3.48 5.01
C SER A 80 -19.53 -2.92 5.70
N LEU A 81 -18.55 -3.80 5.88
CA LEU A 81 -17.21 -3.44 6.31
C LEU A 81 -16.25 -3.73 5.15
N ILE A 82 -15.31 -2.82 4.93
CA ILE A 82 -14.24 -3.01 3.96
C ILE A 82 -12.92 -3.10 4.73
N GLY A 83 -12.30 -4.27 4.72
CA GLY A 83 -10.97 -4.49 5.28
C GLY A 83 -9.88 -4.16 4.28
N VAL A 84 -8.88 -3.39 4.73
CA VAL A 84 -7.70 -3.05 3.93
C VAL A 84 -6.46 -3.39 4.76
N ASP A 85 -5.63 -4.30 4.27
CA ASP A 85 -4.35 -4.63 4.88
C ASP A 85 -3.20 -4.36 3.90
N TYR A 86 -2.13 -3.74 4.39
CA TYR A 86 -0.95 -3.41 3.59
C TYR A 86 0.27 -4.22 4.03
N ARG A 87 0.92 -4.85 3.05
CA ARG A 87 2.04 -5.77 3.22
C ARG A 87 3.21 -5.29 2.35
N PRO A 88 4.32 -4.83 2.95
CA PRO A 88 5.53 -4.49 2.21
C PRO A 88 6.05 -5.69 1.40
N VAL A 89 6.85 -5.43 0.35
CA VAL A 89 7.44 -6.52 -0.45
C VAL A 89 8.18 -7.54 0.43
N SER A 90 7.81 -8.81 0.27
CA SER A 90 8.60 -9.97 0.71
C SER A 90 8.87 -10.91 -0.49
N SER A 91 9.53 -12.05 -0.26
CA SER A 91 9.70 -13.06 -1.31
C SER A 91 8.34 -13.53 -1.85
N ALA A 92 8.27 -13.98 -3.11
CA ALA A 92 7.00 -14.41 -3.71
C ALA A 92 6.31 -15.52 -2.90
N GLU A 93 7.08 -16.47 -2.36
CA GLU A 93 6.57 -17.53 -1.48
C GLU A 93 5.97 -16.95 -0.19
N SER A 94 6.69 -16.04 0.47
CA SER A 94 6.22 -15.38 1.69
C SER A 94 4.95 -14.57 1.43
N GLN A 95 4.86 -13.87 0.30
CA GLN A 95 3.64 -13.12 -0.08
C GLN A 95 2.44 -14.04 -0.31
N ILE A 96 2.65 -15.22 -0.91
CA ILE A 96 1.55 -16.20 -1.10
C ILE A 96 1.07 -16.72 0.25
N THR A 97 1.99 -17.09 1.15
CA THR A 97 1.63 -17.55 2.50
C THR A 97 0.87 -16.46 3.27
N ASP A 98 1.32 -15.21 3.20
CA ASP A 98 0.64 -14.08 3.83
C ASP A 98 -0.76 -13.85 3.23
N LEU A 99 -0.87 -13.82 1.91
CA LEU A 99 -2.16 -13.71 1.21
C LEU A 99 -3.14 -14.81 1.64
N LEU A 100 -2.70 -16.06 1.76
CA LEU A 100 -3.53 -17.18 2.22
C LEU A 100 -3.98 -17.01 3.68
N ALA A 101 -3.10 -16.53 4.56
CA ALA A 101 -3.48 -16.21 5.94
C ALA A 101 -4.55 -15.10 6.00
N HIS A 102 -4.43 -14.10 5.12
CA HIS A 102 -5.42 -13.03 4.98
C HIS A 102 -6.75 -13.51 4.40
N ILE A 103 -6.72 -14.48 3.48
CA ILE A 103 -7.92 -15.16 2.99
C ILE A 103 -8.66 -15.86 4.12
N ALA A 104 -7.95 -16.69 4.89
CA ALA A 104 -8.53 -17.38 6.04
C ALA A 104 -9.13 -16.38 7.05
N LYS A 105 -8.45 -15.25 7.28
CA LYS A 105 -8.93 -14.16 8.14
C LYS A 105 -10.26 -13.58 7.65
N PHE A 106 -10.40 -13.17 6.38
CA PHE A 106 -11.63 -12.50 5.94
C PHE A 106 -12.80 -13.47 5.71
N MET A 107 -12.53 -14.76 5.45
CA MET A 107 -13.56 -15.80 5.40
C MET A 107 -14.33 -15.93 6.72
N ASP A 108 -13.72 -15.50 7.84
CA ASP A 108 -14.32 -15.46 9.16
C ASP A 108 -15.34 -14.31 9.35
N PHE A 109 -15.57 -13.49 8.30
CA PHE A 109 -16.48 -12.34 8.32
C PHE A 109 -17.39 -12.35 7.09
N PRO A 110 -18.57 -13.01 7.15
CA PRO A 110 -19.52 -13.03 6.05
C PRO A 110 -19.91 -11.61 5.62
N GLY A 111 -19.81 -11.32 4.32
CA GLY A 111 -20.18 -10.03 3.75
C GLY A 111 -19.11 -8.93 3.87
N ILE A 112 -17.96 -9.19 4.50
CA ILE A 112 -16.83 -8.24 4.46
C ILE A 112 -16.28 -8.16 3.04
N LYS A 113 -16.02 -6.95 2.55
CA LYS A 113 -15.22 -6.73 1.35
C LYS A 113 -13.76 -6.61 1.77
N TYR A 114 -12.84 -7.15 0.99
CA TYR A 114 -11.44 -7.23 1.38
C TYR A 114 -10.49 -6.78 0.27
N ILE A 115 -9.53 -5.91 0.63
CA ILE A 115 -8.49 -5.37 -0.24
C ILE A 115 -7.13 -5.74 0.36
N TYR A 116 -6.38 -6.56 -0.37
CA TYR A 116 -4.99 -6.88 -0.04
C TYR A 116 -4.07 -5.94 -0.81
N VAL A 117 -3.26 -5.16 -0.10
CA VAL A 117 -2.38 -4.16 -0.69
C VAL A 117 -0.91 -4.58 -0.51
N THR A 118 -0.13 -4.53 -1.58
CA THR A 118 1.32 -4.74 -1.54
C THR A 118 2.03 -3.77 -2.48
N ASP A 119 3.30 -3.48 -2.21
CA ASP A 119 4.12 -2.64 -3.09
C ASP A 119 4.27 -3.25 -4.50
N SER A 120 4.45 -4.58 -4.57
CA SER A 120 4.61 -5.28 -5.84
C SER A 120 4.02 -6.68 -5.75
N SER A 121 3.51 -7.16 -6.87
CA SER A 121 2.98 -8.52 -6.99
C SER A 121 3.72 -9.28 -8.08
N SER A 122 4.07 -10.53 -7.80
CA SER A 122 4.51 -11.46 -8.84
C SER A 122 3.32 -12.04 -9.60
N GLU A 123 3.57 -12.67 -10.74
CA GLU A 123 2.51 -13.34 -11.51
C GLU A 123 1.82 -14.44 -10.70
N SER A 124 2.59 -15.18 -9.90
CA SER A 124 2.04 -16.22 -9.02
C SER A 124 1.10 -15.64 -7.97
N VAL A 125 1.48 -14.53 -7.32
CA VAL A 125 0.64 -13.84 -6.32
C VAL A 125 -0.66 -13.34 -6.95
N ARG A 126 -0.58 -12.75 -8.15
CA ARG A 126 -1.78 -12.30 -8.90
C ARG A 126 -2.72 -13.45 -9.23
N LYS A 127 -2.17 -14.58 -9.70
CA LYS A 127 -2.96 -15.78 -10.01
C LYS A 127 -3.67 -16.32 -8.78
N VAL A 128 -2.98 -16.43 -7.65
CA VAL A 128 -3.59 -16.88 -6.39
C VAL A 128 -4.70 -15.92 -5.98
N ALA A 129 -4.43 -14.61 -5.91
CA ALA A 129 -5.43 -13.61 -5.53
C ALA A 129 -6.68 -13.67 -6.42
N SER A 130 -6.49 -13.73 -7.74
CA SER A 130 -7.60 -13.83 -8.70
C SER A 130 -8.39 -15.12 -8.53
N SER A 131 -7.72 -16.26 -8.31
CA SER A 131 -8.39 -17.56 -8.13
C SER A 131 -9.25 -17.62 -6.86
N GLN A 132 -8.89 -16.83 -5.85
CA GLN A 132 -9.58 -16.79 -4.56
C GLN A 132 -10.51 -15.56 -4.43
N GLY A 133 -10.72 -14.80 -5.52
CA GLY A 133 -11.61 -13.63 -5.52
C GLY A 133 -11.11 -12.46 -4.65
N VAL A 134 -9.81 -12.37 -4.38
CA VAL A 134 -9.23 -11.30 -3.56
C VAL A 134 -8.95 -10.06 -4.41
N ASN A 135 -9.36 -8.89 -3.92
CA ASN A 135 -9.01 -7.61 -4.54
C ASN A 135 -7.56 -7.26 -4.19
N LEU A 136 -6.64 -7.59 -5.09
CA LEU A 136 -5.22 -7.28 -4.97
C LEU A 136 -4.94 -5.88 -5.53
N VAL A 137 -4.33 -5.02 -4.72
CA VAL A 137 -3.77 -3.73 -5.15
C VAL A 137 -2.26 -3.80 -5.09
N SER A 138 -1.61 -3.42 -6.18
CA SER A 138 -0.17 -3.20 -6.24
C SER A 138 0.15 -2.17 -7.33
N GLY A 139 1.27 -1.46 -7.21
CA GLY A 139 1.60 -0.38 -8.13
C GLY A 139 3.04 0.05 -8.05
N LYS A 140 3.53 0.74 -9.09
CA LYS A 140 4.91 1.23 -9.14
C LYS A 140 5.12 2.49 -8.30
N SER A 141 4.04 3.12 -7.86
CA SER A 141 4.07 4.33 -7.03
C SER A 141 3.01 4.30 -5.94
N ILE A 142 3.28 5.01 -4.84
CA ILE A 142 2.33 5.18 -3.74
C ILE A 142 1.03 5.81 -4.23
N THR A 143 1.10 6.82 -5.10
CA THR A 143 -0.07 7.49 -5.66
C THR A 143 -0.97 6.53 -6.45
N GLU A 144 -0.37 5.62 -7.23
CA GLU A 144 -1.11 4.59 -7.96
C GLU A 144 -1.84 3.63 -7.00
N ILE A 145 -1.15 3.14 -5.97
CA ILE A 145 -1.72 2.28 -4.93
C ILE A 145 -2.90 2.98 -4.24
N LEU A 146 -2.69 4.22 -3.81
CA LEU A 146 -3.70 5.03 -3.14
C LEU A 146 -4.96 5.27 -4.00
N ASN A 147 -4.77 5.58 -5.28
CA ASN A 147 -5.88 5.77 -6.21
C ASN A 147 -6.66 4.47 -6.43
N GLN A 148 -5.97 3.33 -6.62
CA GLN A 148 -6.62 2.03 -6.76
C GLN A 148 -7.45 1.65 -5.53
N ILE A 149 -6.92 1.88 -4.32
CA ILE A 149 -7.66 1.65 -3.06
C ILE A 149 -8.91 2.52 -3.02
N LEU A 150 -8.79 3.81 -3.32
CA LEU A 150 -9.91 4.74 -3.30
C LEU A 150 -11.03 4.31 -4.27
N GLU A 151 -10.66 3.93 -5.50
CA GLU A 151 -11.64 3.46 -6.50
C GLU A 151 -12.33 2.17 -6.06
N LEU A 152 -11.60 1.21 -5.48
CA LEU A 152 -12.20 -0.01 -4.93
C LEU A 152 -13.18 0.28 -3.78
N VAL A 153 -12.79 1.15 -2.85
CA VAL A 153 -13.65 1.52 -1.71
C VAL A 153 -14.92 2.21 -2.19
N LYS A 154 -14.83 3.12 -3.17
CA LYS A 154 -16.02 3.73 -3.79
C LYS A 154 -16.91 2.70 -4.46
N ARG A 155 -16.34 1.81 -5.27
CA ARG A 155 -17.07 0.74 -5.97
C ARG A 155 -17.85 -0.13 -5.00
N PHE A 156 -17.22 -0.57 -3.91
CA PHE A 156 -17.91 -1.37 -2.88
C PHE A 156 -19.06 -0.61 -2.21
N LYS A 157 -18.89 0.69 -1.97
CA LYS A 157 -19.97 1.53 -1.42
C LYS A 157 -21.12 1.74 -2.40
N GLU A 158 -20.86 1.73 -3.71
CA GLU A 158 -21.89 1.83 -4.75
C GLU A 158 -22.66 0.52 -4.94
N GLU A 159 -21.97 -0.62 -4.88
CA GLU A 159 -22.57 -1.96 -4.90
C GLU A 159 -23.62 -2.16 -3.79
N GLU A 160 -23.53 -1.45 -2.66
CA GLU A 160 -24.49 -1.50 -1.56
C GLU A 160 -25.80 -0.74 -1.79
N LYS A 161 -25.81 0.19 -2.75
CA LYS A 161 -26.98 1.01 -3.09
C LYS A 161 -27.89 0.33 -4.11
N THR A 162 -27.37 -0.67 -4.81
CA THR A 162 -28.09 -1.46 -5.82
C THR A 162 -28.78 -2.64 -5.15
#